data_AF-A0A1D6JI00-F1
#
_entry.id   AF-A0A1D6JI00-F1
#
_cell.length_a   1.000
_cell.length_b   1.000
_cell.length_c   1.000
_cell.angle_alpha   90.00
_cell.angle_beta   90.00
_cell.angle_gamma   90.00
#
_symmetry.space_group_name_H-M   'P 1'
#
loop_
_entity.id
_entity.type
_entity.pdbx_description
1 polymer ?
#
loop_
_entity_poly.entity_id
_entity_poly.type
_entity_poly.pdbx_seq_one_letter_code
_entity_poly.pdbx_strand_id
1 'polypeptide(L)'
;MLPSHLNGHSALGRRRPRLSAAAGESPAAAGVEAAAPLEEHDRIYFQAYSHLGIHETMIKDRVRTDAYHAAIMRHQKFIEGKVVLDVGCGTGILSVFCARAGAKRVYAVEACEIVVQAREIVKANNLTDQIVVIHGRVEDVDLEEKVDVIISEWMGYMLLYESMLPSVLFARDKWLKPGGLILPSHATLFMAPVTNRERYEDSVDFWRDVYGINMSALVPLAKKFTSEEPSIETIGGENVISWPSVFKRFDCYNFTAEEFKSITSKYKVSSMMLAPIHGFGFWFEVEFNEPIESSHNFPSSLDPLEIIQKKRRRSSEDIVLSTAPEDEPTHWQQV
;
A
#
# COMPACT_ATOMS: atom_id res chain seq x y z
N MET A 1 -18.37 40.28 37.46
CA MET A 1 -19.20 41.20 36.65
C MET A 1 -19.03 40.83 35.19
N LEU A 2 -20.03 40.17 34.62
CA LEU A 2 -20.18 39.85 33.20
C LEU A 2 -21.52 40.46 32.79
N PRO A 3 -21.63 41.15 31.64
CA PRO A 3 -22.93 41.63 31.17
C PRO A 3 -23.65 40.56 30.36
N SER A 4 -24.91 40.43 30.72
CA SER A 4 -26.04 39.77 30.09
C SER A 4 -26.36 40.30 28.68
N HIS A 5 -26.77 39.42 27.77
CA HIS A 5 -27.99 39.60 26.99
C HIS A 5 -28.58 38.23 26.59
N LEU A 6 -29.72 37.89 27.19
CA LEU A 6 -30.61 36.78 26.84
C LEU A 6 -31.93 37.38 26.37
N ASN A 7 -32.35 37.02 25.16
CA ASN A 7 -33.72 36.93 24.66
C ASN A 7 -33.75 35.55 23.98
N GLY A 8 -34.75 34.68 24.05
CA GLY A 8 -36.08 34.69 24.62
C GLY A 8 -36.69 33.33 24.22
N HIS A 9 -37.56 32.80 25.08
CA HIS A 9 -38.20 31.49 25.02
C HIS A 9 -38.84 31.11 23.67
N SER A 10 -38.88 29.79 23.37
CA SER A 10 -40.15 29.04 23.32
C SER A 10 -39.91 27.54 23.02
N ALA A 11 -40.53 26.70 23.83
CA ALA A 11 -40.62 25.25 23.65
C ALA A 11 -41.94 24.89 22.99
N LEU A 12 -41.96 23.95 22.03
CA LEU A 12 -43.16 23.20 21.64
C LEU A 12 -42.77 21.87 21.00
N GLY A 13 -43.13 20.79 21.67
CA GLY A 13 -42.92 19.42 21.22
C GLY A 13 -44.03 18.89 20.33
N ARG A 14 -43.64 17.84 19.58
CA ARG A 14 -44.43 16.71 19.06
C ARG A 14 -45.64 17.01 18.18
N ARG A 15 -45.54 16.54 16.92
CA ARG A 15 -46.55 15.66 16.29
C ARG A 15 -45.97 14.99 15.03
N ARG A 16 -46.01 13.66 15.00
CA ARG A 16 -45.75 12.80 13.82
C ARG A 16 -46.92 12.95 12.82
N PRO A 17 -46.68 12.92 11.50
CA PRO A 17 -47.75 12.63 10.55
C PRO A 17 -47.93 11.12 10.37
N ARG A 18 -49.19 10.68 10.41
CA ARG A 18 -49.65 9.37 9.91
C ARG A 18 -49.63 9.41 8.38
N LEU A 19 -49.01 8.41 7.75
CA LEU A 19 -49.19 8.11 6.33
C LEU A 19 -50.33 7.08 6.19
N SER A 20 -51.36 7.46 5.43
CA SER A 20 -52.46 6.62 4.99
C SER A 20 -52.06 5.83 3.73
N ALA A 21 -52.47 4.57 3.67
CA ALA A 21 -52.34 3.72 2.49
C ALA A 21 -53.31 4.15 1.36
N ALA A 22 -52.83 4.09 0.12
CA ALA A 22 -53.65 3.82 -1.06
C ALA A 22 -52.76 3.20 -2.15
N ALA A 23 -53.28 2.11 -2.73
CA ALA A 23 -52.60 1.16 -3.60
C ALA A 23 -52.39 1.65 -5.04
N GLY A 24 -51.39 1.06 -5.70
CA GLY A 24 -51.19 1.09 -7.14
C GLY A 24 -50.07 0.11 -7.52
N GLU A 25 -50.44 -1.12 -7.89
CA GLU A 25 -49.53 -2.15 -8.41
C GLU A 25 -49.32 -2.00 -9.92
N SER A 26 -48.06 -2.04 -10.39
CA SER A 26 -47.59 -2.77 -11.59
C SER A 26 -46.16 -2.34 -12.01
N PRO A 27 -45.40 -3.14 -12.77
CA PRO A 27 -45.04 -4.54 -12.58
C PRO A 27 -43.51 -4.73 -12.41
N ALA A 28 -43.11 -5.93 -12.01
CA ALA A 28 -41.75 -6.34 -11.66
C ALA A 28 -40.68 -5.95 -12.70
N ALA A 29 -39.68 -5.17 -12.27
CA ALA A 29 -38.38 -5.09 -12.91
C ALA A 29 -37.47 -6.16 -12.30
N ALA A 30 -36.90 -7.00 -13.16
CA ALA A 30 -35.95 -8.04 -12.81
C ALA A 30 -34.83 -7.47 -11.92
N GLY A 31 -34.59 -8.13 -10.80
CA GLY A 31 -33.61 -7.71 -9.81
C GLY A 31 -32.21 -7.67 -10.41
N VAL A 32 -31.63 -6.47 -10.41
CA VAL A 32 -30.17 -6.34 -10.27
C VAL A 32 -29.91 -6.79 -8.83
N GLU A 33 -29.28 -7.95 -8.66
CA GLU A 33 -28.82 -8.39 -7.34
C GLU A 33 -27.89 -7.28 -6.82
N ALA A 34 -28.35 -6.58 -5.79
CA ALA A 34 -27.55 -5.57 -5.13
C ALA A 34 -26.31 -6.26 -4.57
N ALA A 35 -25.13 -5.77 -4.96
CA ALA A 35 -23.86 -6.23 -4.40
C ALA A 35 -23.96 -6.25 -2.87
N ALA A 36 -23.40 -7.30 -2.25
CA ALA A 36 -23.41 -7.43 -0.80
C ALA A 36 -22.89 -6.14 -0.14
N PRO A 37 -23.46 -5.71 1.00
CA PRO A 37 -23.00 -4.50 1.66
C PRO A 37 -21.50 -4.59 1.96
N LEU A 38 -20.72 -3.58 1.54
CA LEU A 38 -19.30 -3.48 1.87
C LEU A 38 -19.11 -3.63 3.38
N GLU A 39 -18.05 -4.30 3.81
CA GLU A 39 -17.70 -4.32 5.22
C GLU A 39 -17.33 -2.90 5.70
N GLU A 40 -17.53 -2.59 6.98
CA GLU A 40 -17.26 -1.23 7.50
C GLU A 40 -15.79 -0.83 7.32
N HIS A 41 -14.88 -1.79 7.46
CA HIS A 41 -13.45 -1.59 7.21
C HIS A 41 -13.18 -1.14 5.77
N ASP A 42 -13.75 -1.84 4.78
CA ASP A 42 -13.60 -1.49 3.36
C ASP A 42 -14.13 -0.09 3.07
N ARG A 43 -15.27 0.30 3.68
CA ARG A 43 -15.81 1.66 3.52
C ARG A 43 -14.84 2.72 4.02
N ILE A 44 -14.28 2.54 5.21
CA ILE A 44 -13.35 3.51 5.82
C ILE A 44 -12.08 3.61 4.97
N TYR A 45 -11.54 2.46 4.54
CA TYR A 45 -10.38 2.39 3.66
C TYR A 45 -10.64 3.16 2.35
N PHE A 46 -11.70 2.84 1.59
CA PHE A 46 -11.96 3.50 0.31
C PHE A 46 -12.31 5.00 0.44
N GLN A 47 -12.90 5.41 1.57
CA GLN A 47 -13.12 6.82 1.86
C GLN A 47 -11.79 7.57 2.04
N ALA A 48 -10.82 6.99 2.75
CA ALA A 48 -9.50 7.58 2.91
C ALA A 48 -8.81 7.82 1.55
N TYR A 49 -8.89 6.85 0.65
CA TYR A 49 -8.32 6.92 -0.71
C TYR A 49 -9.16 7.76 -1.70
N SER A 50 -10.29 8.31 -1.30
CA SER A 50 -11.06 9.25 -2.14
C SER A 50 -10.58 10.71 -1.99
N HIS A 51 -9.74 11.01 -0.99
CA HIS A 51 -9.20 12.35 -0.78
C HIS A 51 -7.98 12.64 -1.67
N LEU A 52 -7.96 13.79 -2.35
CA LEU A 52 -6.84 14.17 -3.24
C LEU A 52 -5.46 14.18 -2.55
N GLY A 53 -5.41 14.51 -1.25
CA GLY A 53 -4.16 14.64 -0.50
C GLY A 53 -3.32 13.35 -0.48
N ILE A 54 -3.94 12.17 -0.41
CA ILE A 54 -3.18 10.91 -0.44
C ILE A 54 -2.58 10.65 -1.83
N HIS A 55 -3.33 10.95 -2.90
CA HIS A 55 -2.85 10.84 -4.28
C HIS A 55 -1.72 11.83 -4.56
N GLU A 56 -1.80 13.04 -4.03
CA GLU A 56 -0.74 14.04 -4.12
C GLU A 56 0.55 13.54 -3.44
N THR A 57 0.45 12.98 -2.24
CA THR A 57 1.59 12.36 -1.53
C THR A 57 2.20 11.22 -2.36
N MET A 58 1.37 10.30 -2.87
CA MET A 58 1.82 9.16 -3.68
C MET A 58 2.48 9.59 -5.00
N ILE A 59 1.96 10.61 -5.68
CA ILE A 59 2.50 11.08 -6.97
C ILE A 59 3.76 11.94 -6.78
N LYS A 60 3.86 12.70 -5.69
CA LYS A 60 5.08 13.46 -5.36
C LYS A 60 6.25 12.58 -4.96
N ASP A 61 5.98 11.36 -4.49
CA ASP A 61 6.99 10.33 -4.29
C ASP A 61 7.55 9.87 -5.65
N ARG A 62 8.69 10.48 -6.02
CA ARG A 62 9.39 10.19 -7.27
C ARG A 62 10.07 8.83 -7.25
N VAL A 63 10.64 8.42 -6.11
CA VAL A 63 11.28 7.10 -5.98
C VAL A 63 10.26 6.01 -6.32
N ARG A 64 9.05 6.12 -5.78
CA ARG A 64 7.92 5.25 -6.14
C ARG A 64 7.56 5.36 -7.62
N THR A 65 7.18 6.55 -8.07
CA THR A 65 6.54 6.74 -9.38
C THR A 65 7.52 6.46 -10.54
N ASP A 66 8.78 6.87 -10.39
CA ASP A 66 9.82 6.66 -11.40
C ASP A 66 10.24 5.18 -11.46
N ALA A 67 10.24 4.44 -10.33
CA ALA A 67 10.51 3.00 -10.33
C ALA A 67 9.48 2.22 -11.15
N TYR A 68 8.18 2.52 -10.98
CA TYR A 68 7.12 1.91 -11.80
C TYR A 68 7.25 2.31 -13.27
N HIS A 69 7.49 3.59 -13.57
CA HIS A 69 7.70 4.05 -14.93
C HIS A 69 8.89 3.33 -15.60
N ALA A 70 10.03 3.22 -14.90
CA ALA A 70 11.20 2.51 -15.38
C ALA A 70 10.91 1.01 -15.58
N ALA A 71 10.18 0.37 -14.66
CA ALA A 71 9.79 -1.03 -14.76
C ALA A 71 8.91 -1.29 -15.99
N ILE A 72 7.91 -0.43 -16.24
CA ILE A 72 7.05 -0.51 -17.42
C ILE A 72 7.90 -0.39 -18.70
N MET A 73 8.81 0.58 -18.77
CA MET A 73 9.64 0.78 -19.96
C MET A 73 10.65 -0.36 -20.17
N ARG A 74 11.24 -0.90 -19.09
CA ARG A 74 12.12 -2.08 -19.16
C ARG A 74 11.38 -3.30 -19.72
N HIS A 75 10.14 -3.49 -19.30
CA HIS A 75 9.30 -4.62 -19.69
C HIS A 75 8.37 -4.31 -20.86
N GLN A 76 8.67 -3.27 -21.66
CA GLN A 76 7.82 -2.86 -22.78
C GLN A 76 7.50 -4.01 -23.74
N LYS A 77 8.44 -4.93 -23.99
CA LYS A 77 8.24 -6.13 -24.83
C LYS A 77 7.11 -7.06 -24.33
N PHE A 78 6.79 -7.02 -23.03
CA PHE A 78 5.68 -7.76 -22.43
C PHE A 78 4.37 -6.96 -22.36
N ILE A 79 4.41 -5.67 -22.69
CA ILE A 79 3.27 -4.74 -22.59
C ILE A 79 2.77 -4.36 -23.98
N GLU A 80 3.66 -4.14 -24.95
CA GLU A 80 3.31 -3.71 -26.29
C GLU A 80 2.36 -4.72 -26.98
N GLY A 81 1.21 -4.23 -27.44
CA GLY A 81 0.16 -5.06 -28.06
C GLY A 81 -0.55 -6.01 -27.09
N LYS A 82 -0.33 -5.90 -25.78
CA LYS A 82 -0.89 -6.79 -24.75
C LYS A 82 -2.02 -6.15 -23.94
N VAL A 83 -2.76 -6.98 -23.20
CA VAL A 83 -3.82 -6.53 -22.30
C VAL A 83 -3.29 -6.45 -20.88
N VAL A 84 -3.45 -5.29 -20.26
CA VAL A 84 -2.96 -4.98 -18.91
C VAL A 84 -4.13 -4.80 -17.95
N LEU A 85 -4.01 -5.29 -16.72
CA LEU A 85 -4.88 -4.98 -15.59
C LEU A 85 -4.10 -4.14 -14.57
N ASP A 86 -4.59 -2.94 -14.28
CA ASP A 86 -4.10 -2.06 -13.22
C ASP A 86 -5.05 -2.16 -12.02
N VAL A 87 -4.60 -2.82 -10.94
CA VAL A 87 -5.40 -3.12 -9.75
C VAL A 87 -5.20 -2.03 -8.71
N GLY A 88 -6.26 -1.30 -8.38
CA GLY A 88 -6.16 -0.12 -7.51
C GLY A 88 -5.54 1.06 -8.23
N CYS A 89 -6.06 1.37 -9.44
CA CYS A 89 -5.38 2.30 -10.35
C CYS A 89 -5.31 3.76 -9.83
N GLY A 90 -6.10 4.12 -8.81
CA GLY A 90 -6.16 5.45 -8.23
C GLY A 90 -6.49 6.50 -9.28
N THR A 91 -5.55 7.41 -9.53
CA THR A 91 -5.66 8.44 -10.57
C THR A 91 -5.43 7.92 -12.01
N GLY A 92 -5.04 6.65 -12.17
CA GLY A 92 -4.76 6.02 -13.45
C GLY A 92 -3.36 6.28 -14.01
N ILE A 93 -2.42 6.82 -13.20
CA ILE A 93 -1.06 7.16 -13.68
C ILE A 93 -0.31 5.95 -14.25
N LEU A 94 -0.39 4.78 -13.59
CA LEU A 94 0.27 3.56 -14.06
C LEU A 94 -0.39 3.03 -15.33
N SER A 95 -1.73 3.05 -15.39
CA SER A 95 -2.50 2.76 -16.60
C SER A 95 -2.07 3.63 -17.79
N VAL A 96 -1.86 4.94 -17.58
CA VAL A 96 -1.37 5.86 -18.63
C VAL A 96 0.04 5.49 -19.08
N PHE A 97 0.94 5.11 -18.15
CA PHE A 97 2.28 4.62 -18.51
C PHE A 97 2.22 3.34 -19.35
N CYS A 98 1.41 2.36 -18.97
CA CYS A 98 1.23 1.13 -19.74
C CYS A 98 0.66 1.40 -21.14
N ALA A 99 -0.32 2.29 -21.25
CA ALA A 99 -0.87 2.70 -22.54
C ALA A 99 0.19 3.36 -23.44
N ARG A 100 1.00 4.26 -22.88
CA ARG A 100 2.13 4.90 -23.59
C ARG A 100 3.25 3.93 -23.95
N ALA A 101 3.42 2.85 -23.19
CA ALA A 101 4.33 1.74 -23.52
C ALA A 101 3.79 0.84 -24.65
N GLY A 102 2.58 1.09 -25.15
CA GLY A 102 2.00 0.41 -26.31
C GLY A 102 1.01 -0.71 -25.96
N ALA A 103 0.49 -0.78 -24.75
CA ALA A 103 -0.54 -1.75 -24.38
C ALA A 103 -1.72 -1.74 -25.37
N LYS A 104 -2.20 -2.89 -25.84
CA LYS A 104 -3.42 -2.92 -26.69
C LYS A 104 -4.63 -2.38 -25.92
N ARG A 105 -4.73 -2.74 -24.65
CA ARG A 105 -5.83 -2.33 -23.75
C ARG A 105 -5.35 -2.34 -22.30
N VAL A 106 -5.84 -1.41 -21.50
CA VAL A 106 -5.63 -1.37 -20.06
C VAL A 106 -6.98 -1.36 -19.35
N TYR A 107 -7.24 -2.34 -18.50
CA TYR A 107 -8.35 -2.32 -17.55
C TYR A 107 -7.85 -1.66 -16.27
N ALA A 108 -8.32 -0.45 -15.99
CA ALA A 108 -7.95 0.33 -14.82
C ALA A 108 -9.06 0.19 -13.77
N VAL A 109 -8.85 -0.68 -12.78
CA VAL A 109 -9.86 -1.00 -11.76
C VAL A 109 -9.59 -0.18 -10.50
N GLU A 110 -10.60 0.54 -10.03
CA GLU A 110 -10.54 1.34 -8.80
C GLU A 110 -11.86 1.25 -8.06
N ALA A 111 -11.81 1.03 -6.74
CA ALA A 111 -13.00 0.93 -5.90
C ALA A 111 -13.43 2.29 -5.32
N CYS A 112 -12.51 3.25 -5.21
CA CYS A 112 -12.72 4.58 -4.64
C CYS A 112 -13.33 5.56 -5.66
N GLU A 113 -13.91 6.65 -5.15
CA GLU A 113 -14.55 7.70 -5.98
C GLU A 113 -13.56 8.48 -6.87
N ILE A 114 -12.25 8.38 -6.58
CA ILE A 114 -11.18 8.97 -7.42
C ILE A 114 -11.24 8.47 -8.88
N VAL A 115 -11.93 7.36 -9.13
CA VAL A 115 -12.23 6.82 -10.46
C VAL A 115 -12.86 7.86 -11.40
N VAL A 116 -13.62 8.83 -10.87
CA VAL A 116 -14.18 9.94 -11.65
C VAL A 116 -13.06 10.80 -12.23
N GLN A 117 -12.06 11.15 -11.43
CA GLN A 117 -10.89 11.92 -11.86
C GLN A 117 -9.99 11.08 -12.78
N ALA A 118 -9.84 9.78 -12.52
CA ALA A 118 -9.09 8.89 -13.41
C ALA A 118 -9.65 8.88 -14.84
N ARG A 119 -10.99 8.84 -14.98
CA ARG A 119 -11.66 8.95 -16.29
C ARG A 119 -11.36 10.27 -16.99
N GLU A 120 -11.41 11.39 -16.27
CA GLU A 120 -11.06 12.71 -16.83
C GLU A 120 -9.59 12.80 -17.24
N ILE A 121 -8.67 12.20 -16.47
CA ILE A 121 -7.24 12.13 -16.81
C ILE A 121 -7.02 11.31 -18.08
N VAL A 122 -7.64 10.13 -18.18
CA VAL A 122 -7.56 9.27 -19.38
C VAL A 122 -8.06 10.01 -20.62
N LYS A 123 -9.20 10.70 -20.49
CA LYS A 123 -9.79 11.51 -21.57
C LYS A 123 -8.90 12.68 -21.97
N ALA A 124 -8.36 13.42 -20.99
CA ALA A 124 -7.46 14.56 -21.25
C ALA A 124 -6.15 14.15 -21.95
N ASN A 125 -5.75 12.88 -21.82
CA ASN A 125 -4.58 12.32 -22.50
C ASN A 125 -4.91 11.62 -23.83
N ASN A 126 -6.16 11.67 -24.30
CA ASN A 126 -6.65 11.00 -25.52
C ASN A 126 -6.44 9.47 -25.51
N LEU A 127 -6.64 8.83 -24.36
CA LEU A 127 -6.42 7.39 -24.17
C LEU A 127 -7.72 6.60 -23.94
N THR A 128 -8.88 7.22 -24.16
CA THR A 128 -10.20 6.60 -23.89
C THR A 128 -10.46 5.33 -24.71
N ASP A 129 -9.88 5.20 -25.90
CA ASP A 129 -10.03 4.01 -26.74
C ASP A 129 -9.18 2.81 -26.24
N GLN A 130 -8.19 3.09 -25.38
CA GLN A 130 -7.17 2.14 -24.94
C GLN A 130 -7.31 1.79 -23.45
N ILE A 131 -7.70 2.74 -22.61
CA ILE A 131 -7.86 2.56 -21.16
C ILE A 131 -9.35 2.53 -20.79
N VAL A 132 -9.79 1.39 -20.26
CA VAL A 132 -11.14 1.17 -19.74
C VAL A 132 -11.10 1.31 -18.23
N VAL A 133 -11.68 2.40 -17.70
CA VAL A 133 -11.72 2.67 -16.26
C VAL A 133 -13.00 2.08 -15.63
N ILE A 134 -12.81 1.09 -14.75
CA ILE A 134 -13.88 0.32 -14.11
C ILE A 134 -13.96 0.70 -12.64
N HIS A 135 -15.17 1.10 -12.19
CA HIS A 135 -15.43 1.40 -10.78
C HIS A 135 -15.91 0.15 -10.07
N GLY A 136 -15.13 -0.36 -9.11
CA GLY A 136 -15.47 -1.53 -8.32
C GLY A 136 -14.23 -2.20 -7.72
N ARG A 137 -14.45 -3.14 -6.79
CA ARG A 137 -13.39 -4.01 -6.27
C ARG A 137 -12.98 -5.00 -7.35
N VAL A 138 -11.69 -5.35 -7.42
CA VAL A 138 -11.19 -6.31 -8.44
C VAL A 138 -11.83 -7.70 -8.29
N GLU A 139 -12.31 -8.00 -7.09
CA GLU A 139 -13.07 -9.19 -6.73
C GLU A 139 -14.44 -9.27 -7.40
N ASP A 140 -15.11 -8.11 -7.51
CA ASP A 140 -16.51 -8.00 -7.95
C ASP A 140 -16.65 -7.67 -9.44
N VAL A 141 -15.59 -7.17 -10.08
CA VAL A 141 -15.62 -6.86 -11.52
C VAL A 141 -15.49 -8.11 -12.38
N ASP A 142 -16.08 -8.03 -13.57
CA ASP A 142 -15.94 -9.03 -14.64
C ASP A 142 -15.25 -8.38 -15.84
N LEU A 143 -14.14 -8.98 -16.29
CA LEU A 143 -13.39 -8.52 -17.46
C LEU A 143 -13.78 -9.34 -18.68
N GLU A 144 -13.80 -8.70 -19.84
CA GLU A 144 -14.16 -9.36 -21.11
C GLU A 144 -13.13 -10.43 -21.57
N GLU A 145 -11.91 -10.37 -21.04
CA GLU A 145 -10.81 -11.26 -21.41
C GLU A 145 -9.78 -11.42 -20.27
N LYS A 146 -9.02 -12.52 -20.30
CA LYS A 146 -7.83 -12.70 -19.46
C LYS A 146 -6.75 -11.69 -19.86
N VAL A 147 -5.89 -11.31 -18.91
CA VAL A 147 -4.85 -10.29 -19.10
C VAL A 147 -3.45 -10.90 -19.20
N ASP A 148 -2.56 -10.24 -19.94
CA ASP A 148 -1.17 -10.64 -20.11
C ASP A 148 -0.27 -10.06 -19.01
N VAL A 149 -0.66 -8.90 -18.45
CA VAL A 149 0.10 -8.18 -17.41
C VAL A 149 -0.84 -7.74 -16.30
N ILE A 150 -0.42 -7.93 -15.05
CA ILE A 150 -0.98 -7.25 -13.89
C ILE A 150 0.04 -6.25 -13.39
N ILE A 151 -0.39 -5.01 -13.18
CA ILE A 151 0.37 -3.97 -12.49
C ILE A 151 -0.46 -3.49 -11.31
N SER A 152 0.18 -3.26 -10.16
CA SER A 152 -0.49 -2.73 -9.00
C SER A 152 0.52 -2.13 -8.05
N GLU A 153 0.19 -0.97 -7.50
CA GLU A 153 0.88 -0.42 -6.36
C GLU A 153 0.08 -0.76 -5.11
N TRP A 154 0.41 -1.91 -4.52
CA TRP A 154 -0.37 -2.55 -3.46
C TRP A 154 0.29 -2.44 -2.08
N MET A 155 1.49 -1.87 -2.01
CA MET A 155 2.31 -1.89 -0.80
C MET A 155 1.81 -0.83 0.17
N GLY A 156 1.64 -1.21 1.44
CA GLY A 156 1.36 -0.24 2.49
C GLY A 156 2.49 -0.14 3.51
N TYR A 157 2.24 0.50 4.65
CA TYR A 157 3.23 0.65 5.71
C TYR A 157 3.69 -0.72 6.23
N MET A 158 4.99 -0.85 6.52
CA MET A 158 5.60 -2.15 6.85
C MET A 158 5.30 -3.25 5.80
N LEU A 159 5.09 -2.86 4.53
CA LEU A 159 4.61 -3.66 3.39
C LEU A 159 3.15 -4.17 3.51
N LEU A 160 2.71 -4.53 4.72
CA LEU A 160 1.52 -5.34 4.96
C LEU A 160 0.33 -4.58 5.56
N TYR A 161 0.55 -3.47 6.26
CA TYR A 161 -0.53 -2.65 6.78
C TYR A 161 -1.18 -1.88 5.63
N GLU A 162 -2.51 -1.87 5.52
CA GLU A 162 -3.24 -1.31 4.36
C GLU A 162 -2.90 -1.94 2.99
N SER A 163 -2.28 -3.13 3.01
CA SER A 163 -1.82 -3.79 1.79
C SER A 163 -2.97 -4.33 0.95
N MET A 164 -2.92 -4.06 -0.35
CA MET A 164 -3.83 -4.62 -1.35
C MET A 164 -3.33 -5.97 -1.91
N LEU A 165 -2.30 -6.58 -1.31
CA LEU A 165 -1.73 -7.84 -1.80
C LEU A 165 -2.79 -8.93 -2.00
N PRO A 166 -3.73 -9.20 -1.08
CA PRO A 166 -4.78 -10.21 -1.30
C PRO A 166 -5.60 -10.01 -2.59
N SER A 167 -5.93 -8.76 -2.91
CA SER A 167 -6.65 -8.41 -4.14
C SER A 167 -5.79 -8.61 -5.39
N VAL A 168 -4.48 -8.35 -5.31
CA VAL A 168 -3.53 -8.66 -6.40
C VAL A 168 -3.42 -10.17 -6.61
N LEU A 169 -3.36 -10.96 -5.54
CA LEU A 169 -3.34 -12.43 -5.63
C LEU A 169 -4.64 -12.97 -6.23
N PHE A 170 -5.79 -12.40 -5.83
CA PHE A 170 -7.07 -12.73 -6.45
C PHE A 170 -7.07 -12.41 -7.94
N ALA A 171 -6.60 -11.23 -8.33
CA ALA A 171 -6.52 -10.81 -9.72
C ALA A 171 -5.58 -11.72 -10.53
N ARG A 172 -4.46 -12.14 -9.95
CA ARG A 172 -3.56 -13.13 -10.56
C ARG A 172 -4.29 -14.43 -10.85
N ASP A 173 -4.94 -15.00 -9.83
CA ASP A 173 -5.57 -16.32 -9.94
C ASP A 173 -6.79 -16.28 -10.89
N LYS A 174 -7.56 -15.18 -10.87
CA LYS A 174 -8.77 -15.03 -11.69
C LYS A 174 -8.50 -14.51 -13.09
N TRP A 175 -7.53 -13.64 -13.33
CA TRP A 175 -7.43 -12.88 -14.58
C TRP A 175 -6.13 -13.08 -15.37
N LEU A 176 -5.01 -13.40 -14.72
CA LEU A 176 -3.72 -13.51 -15.41
C LEU A 176 -3.67 -14.76 -16.29
N LYS A 177 -3.14 -14.61 -17.51
CA LYS A 177 -2.82 -15.76 -18.37
C LYS A 177 -1.60 -16.54 -17.82
N PRO A 178 -1.48 -17.84 -18.09
CA PRO A 178 -0.25 -18.58 -17.80
C PRO A 178 0.97 -17.89 -18.42
N GLY A 179 2.02 -17.67 -17.61
CA GLY A 179 3.23 -16.95 -18.04
C GLY A 179 3.08 -15.43 -18.16
N GLY A 180 1.96 -14.85 -17.68
CA GLY A 180 1.78 -13.40 -17.65
C GLY A 180 2.73 -12.70 -16.67
N LEU A 181 2.93 -11.41 -16.86
CA LEU A 181 3.83 -10.58 -16.07
C LEU A 181 3.09 -9.95 -14.88
N ILE A 182 3.70 -9.94 -13.69
CA ILE A 182 3.21 -9.20 -12.52
C ILE A 182 4.23 -8.13 -12.12
N LEU A 183 3.79 -6.88 -11.98
CA LEU A 183 4.61 -5.74 -11.59
C LEU A 183 4.05 -5.06 -10.32
N PRO A 184 4.78 -5.08 -9.19
CA PRO A 184 6.05 -5.78 -8.94
C PRO A 184 5.85 -7.30 -8.83
N SER A 185 6.89 -8.09 -9.11
CA SER A 185 6.80 -9.54 -9.04
C SER A 185 7.19 -10.12 -7.68
N HIS A 186 8.06 -9.42 -6.94
CA HIS A 186 8.48 -9.85 -5.61
C HIS A 186 8.51 -8.67 -4.65
N ALA A 187 8.28 -8.97 -3.37
CA ALA A 187 8.55 -8.05 -2.28
C ALA A 187 9.39 -8.75 -1.21
N THR A 188 10.27 -8.02 -0.54
CA THR A 188 11.05 -8.53 0.60
C THR A 188 10.91 -7.55 1.75
N LEU A 189 10.37 -8.02 2.87
CA LEU A 189 10.31 -7.29 4.12
C LEU A 189 11.59 -7.56 4.91
N PHE A 190 12.28 -6.48 5.30
CA PHE A 190 13.50 -6.49 6.09
C PHE A 190 13.22 -6.00 7.50
N MET A 191 14.14 -6.35 8.40
CA MET A 191 14.11 -5.99 9.80
C MET A 191 15.53 -5.80 10.32
N ALA A 192 15.76 -4.79 11.14
CA ALA A 192 16.99 -4.66 11.92
C ALA A 192 16.72 -3.99 13.28
N PRO A 193 17.47 -4.32 14.34
CA PRO A 193 17.53 -3.49 15.54
C PRO A 193 17.99 -2.07 15.18
N VAL A 194 17.33 -1.09 15.79
CA VAL A 194 17.63 0.34 15.59
C VAL A 194 17.90 1.02 16.92
N THR A 195 18.70 2.08 16.86
CA THR A 195 18.84 3.05 17.95
C THR A 195 18.15 4.35 17.54
N ASN A 196 17.33 4.93 18.41
CA ASN A 196 16.78 6.27 18.20
C ASN A 196 16.89 7.06 19.51
N ARG A 197 18.10 7.56 19.76
CA ARG A 197 18.43 8.21 21.03
C ARG A 197 17.71 9.55 21.19
N GLU A 198 17.65 10.35 20.12
CA GLU A 198 16.97 11.64 20.12
C GLU A 198 15.48 11.48 20.46
N ARG A 199 14.77 10.57 19.79
CA ARG A 199 13.38 10.25 20.11
C ARG A 199 13.19 9.84 21.57
N TYR A 200 14.08 8.98 22.07
CA TYR A 200 14.00 8.51 23.45
C TYR A 200 14.28 9.63 24.45
N GLU A 201 15.23 10.51 24.15
CA GLU A 201 15.50 11.70 24.95
C GLU A 201 14.29 12.63 24.99
N ASP A 202 13.67 12.91 23.84
CA ASP A 202 12.50 13.79 23.70
C ASP A 202 11.21 13.24 24.31
N SER A 203 11.02 11.92 24.27
CA SER A 203 9.75 11.30 24.68
C SER A 203 9.80 10.69 26.08
N VAL A 204 10.97 10.19 26.49
CA VAL A 204 11.13 9.44 27.75
C VAL A 204 11.99 10.21 28.75
N ASP A 205 13.22 10.60 28.39
CA ASP A 205 14.11 11.28 29.34
C ASP A 205 13.70 12.74 29.60
N PHE A 206 12.94 13.36 28.70
CA PHE A 206 12.29 14.66 28.87
C PHE A 206 11.61 14.79 30.25
N TRP A 207 10.91 13.74 30.70
CA TRP A 207 10.16 13.77 31.95
C TRP A 207 11.02 13.78 33.21
N ARG A 208 12.36 13.61 33.11
CA ARG A 208 13.22 13.61 34.31
C ARG A 208 13.38 14.99 34.92
N ASP A 209 13.44 16.02 34.08
CA ASP A 209 13.59 17.41 34.50
C ASP A 209 12.85 18.33 33.54
N VAL A 210 11.65 18.74 33.93
CA VAL A 210 10.78 19.61 33.14
C VAL A 210 10.80 20.99 33.78
N TYR A 211 11.64 21.90 33.27
CA TYR A 211 11.85 23.26 33.81
C TYR A 211 12.31 23.29 35.28
N GLY A 212 13.18 22.37 35.71
CA GLY A 212 13.63 22.25 37.10
C GLY A 212 12.69 21.42 37.98
N ILE A 213 11.59 20.90 37.43
CA ILE A 213 10.61 20.07 38.13
C ILE A 213 10.93 18.61 37.84
N ASN A 214 11.21 17.84 38.89
CA ASN A 214 11.36 16.40 38.77
C ASN A 214 9.98 15.75 38.49
N MET A 215 9.73 15.40 37.23
CA MET A 215 8.53 14.67 36.79
C MET A 215 8.82 13.19 36.50
N SER A 216 9.90 12.62 37.07
CA SER A 216 10.37 11.28 36.71
C SER A 216 9.37 10.16 36.99
N ALA A 217 8.34 10.43 37.81
CA ALA A 217 7.19 9.54 38.01
C ALA A 217 6.44 9.21 36.71
N LEU A 218 6.55 10.05 35.66
CA LEU A 218 5.95 9.82 34.35
C LEU A 218 6.82 8.95 33.42
N VAL A 219 8.12 8.75 33.71
CA VAL A 219 9.03 7.98 32.86
C VAL A 219 8.54 6.54 32.58
N PRO A 220 8.05 5.76 33.57
CA PRO A 220 7.53 4.42 33.28
C PRO A 220 6.31 4.44 32.34
N LEU A 221 5.46 5.46 32.46
CA LEU A 221 4.29 5.63 31.61
C LEU A 221 4.68 6.08 30.20
N ALA A 222 5.65 6.99 30.08
CA ALA A 222 6.21 7.42 28.81
C ALA A 222 6.81 6.24 28.05
N LYS A 223 7.66 5.42 28.70
CA LYS A 223 8.22 4.20 28.09
C LYS A 223 7.15 3.25 27.57
N LYS A 224 6.06 3.10 28.33
CA LYS A 224 4.94 2.25 27.94
C LYS A 224 4.31 2.80 26.65
N PHE A 225 3.89 4.07 26.63
CA PHE A 225 3.25 4.67 25.46
C PHE A 225 4.16 4.72 24.23
N THR A 226 5.46 5.00 24.40
CA THR A 226 6.40 5.01 23.27
C THR A 226 6.68 3.63 22.67
N SER A 227 6.27 2.55 23.35
CA SER A 227 6.53 1.16 22.92
C SER A 227 5.26 0.38 22.62
N GLU A 228 4.07 0.97 22.77
CA GLU A 228 2.77 0.29 22.61
C GLU A 228 2.33 0.19 21.15
N GLU A 229 2.63 1.21 20.35
CA GLU A 229 2.20 1.29 18.94
C GLU A 229 3.42 1.44 18.02
N PRO A 230 3.41 0.77 16.85
CA PRO A 230 4.43 1.01 15.82
C PRO A 230 4.32 2.45 15.30
N SER A 231 5.46 3.04 14.93
CA SER A 231 5.54 4.42 14.47
C SER A 231 6.11 4.50 13.08
N ILE A 232 5.43 5.19 12.17
CA ILE A 232 5.94 5.46 10.82
C ILE A 232 6.90 6.64 10.90
N GLU A 233 8.20 6.39 10.70
CA GLU A 233 9.26 7.37 10.89
C GLU A 233 10.39 7.19 9.89
N THR A 234 11.10 8.29 9.60
CA THR A 234 12.35 8.21 8.84
C THR A 234 13.47 7.80 9.78
N ILE A 235 14.04 6.62 9.53
CA ILE A 235 15.20 6.09 10.26
C ILE A 235 16.44 6.39 9.41
N GLY A 236 17.39 7.15 9.95
CA GLY A 236 18.69 7.34 9.30
C GLY A 236 19.48 6.02 9.24
N GLY A 237 20.20 5.76 8.16
CA GLY A 237 21.01 4.54 8.01
C GLY A 237 22.04 4.35 9.13
N GLU A 238 22.53 5.43 9.73
CA GLU A 238 23.43 5.43 10.89
C GLU A 238 22.78 4.90 12.18
N ASN A 239 21.45 4.87 12.23
CA ASN A 239 20.67 4.37 13.35
C ASN A 239 20.36 2.87 13.24
N VAL A 240 20.73 2.22 12.13
CA VAL A 240 20.62 0.78 11.93
C VAL A 240 21.87 0.09 12.48
N ILE A 241 21.73 -0.66 13.58
CA ILE A 241 22.90 -1.11 14.36
C ILE A 241 23.32 -2.56 14.08
N SER A 242 22.71 -3.22 13.09
CA SER A 242 23.14 -4.52 12.58
C SER A 242 22.92 -4.62 11.07
N TRP A 243 23.47 -5.66 10.45
CA TRP A 243 23.03 -6.02 9.10
C TRP A 243 21.53 -6.34 9.10
N PRO A 244 20.78 -5.90 8.07
CA PRO A 244 19.36 -6.21 7.95
C PRO A 244 19.14 -7.70 7.81
N SER A 245 18.14 -8.24 8.51
CA SER A 245 17.66 -9.61 8.33
C SER A 245 16.43 -9.61 7.43
N VAL A 246 16.36 -10.57 6.51
CA VAL A 246 15.13 -10.81 5.74
C VAL A 246 14.07 -11.39 6.67
N PHE A 247 12.99 -10.65 6.87
CA PHE A 247 11.85 -11.12 7.67
C PHE A 247 10.99 -12.08 6.84
N LYS A 248 10.56 -11.66 5.66
CA LYS A 248 9.75 -12.49 4.74
C LYS A 248 9.94 -12.01 3.30
N ARG A 249 10.10 -12.95 2.37
CA ARG A 249 10.00 -12.72 0.93
C ARG A 249 8.62 -13.18 0.44
N PHE A 250 8.04 -12.38 -0.45
CA PHE A 250 6.76 -12.57 -1.09
C PHE A 250 7.02 -12.72 -2.59
N ASP A 251 6.68 -13.87 -3.13
CA ASP A 251 6.68 -14.12 -4.57
C ASP A 251 5.25 -13.97 -5.07
N CYS A 252 4.95 -12.89 -5.79
CA CYS A 252 3.57 -12.59 -6.20
C CYS A 252 3.02 -13.66 -7.16
N TYR A 253 3.85 -14.50 -7.77
CA TYR A 253 3.36 -15.61 -8.61
C TYR A 253 2.87 -16.81 -7.81
N ASN A 254 3.43 -17.05 -6.63
CA ASN A 254 3.21 -18.30 -5.86
C ASN A 254 2.61 -18.07 -4.47
N PHE A 255 2.77 -16.88 -3.89
CA PHE A 255 2.28 -16.56 -2.56
C PHE A 255 0.76 -16.67 -2.49
N THR A 256 0.24 -17.22 -1.39
CA THR A 256 -1.18 -17.52 -1.25
C THR A 256 -1.87 -16.61 -0.23
N ALA A 257 -3.18 -16.40 -0.40
CA ALA A 257 -3.99 -15.68 0.56
C ALA A 257 -4.02 -16.35 1.95
N GLU A 258 -3.81 -17.66 2.02
CA GLU A 258 -3.71 -18.38 3.30
C GLU A 258 -2.40 -18.05 4.03
N GLU A 259 -1.27 -18.02 3.33
CA GLU A 259 0.01 -17.60 3.91
C GLU A 259 -0.01 -16.13 4.38
N PHE A 260 -0.82 -15.29 3.74
CA PHE A 260 -0.97 -13.88 4.14
C PHE A 260 -1.61 -13.72 5.53
N LYS A 261 -2.47 -14.66 5.96
CA LYS A 261 -3.21 -14.55 7.24
C LYS A 261 -2.30 -14.57 8.46
N SER A 262 -1.15 -15.24 8.38
CA SER A 262 -0.21 -15.31 9.50
C SER A 262 1.21 -15.54 8.99
N ILE A 263 2.09 -14.58 9.29
CA ILE A 263 3.49 -14.59 8.88
C ILE A 263 4.35 -14.66 10.14
N THR A 264 5.17 -15.71 10.23
CA THR A 264 6.11 -15.90 11.33
C THR A 264 7.50 -16.12 10.76
N SER A 265 8.49 -15.45 11.33
CA SER A 265 9.89 -15.60 10.95
C SER A 265 10.78 -15.72 12.19
N LYS A 266 11.84 -16.51 12.07
CA LYS A 266 12.90 -16.61 13.09
C LYS A 266 14.05 -15.73 12.65
N TYR A 267 14.54 -14.88 13.55
CA TYR A 267 15.62 -13.97 13.26
C TYR A 267 16.79 -14.16 14.23
N LYS A 268 17.98 -13.81 13.74
CA LYS A 268 19.19 -13.70 14.55
C LYS A 268 19.99 -12.53 14.01
N VAL A 269 20.20 -11.53 14.86
CA VAL A 269 20.94 -10.32 14.53
C VAL A 269 22.22 -10.26 15.36
N SER A 270 23.29 -9.76 14.75
CA SER A 270 24.56 -9.48 15.41
C SER A 270 24.82 -7.99 15.28
N SER A 271 24.90 -7.28 16.41
CA SER A 271 25.15 -5.85 16.37
C SER A 271 26.54 -5.55 15.81
N MET A 272 26.63 -4.48 15.02
CA MET A 272 27.86 -3.98 14.41
C MET A 272 28.56 -2.93 15.26
N MET A 273 27.90 -2.42 16.30
CA MET A 273 28.40 -1.34 17.16
C MET A 273 27.83 -1.43 18.58
N LEU A 274 28.46 -0.75 19.53
CA LEU A 274 27.90 -0.62 20.87
C LEU A 274 26.90 0.54 20.91
N ALA A 275 25.60 0.22 20.91
CA ALA A 275 24.52 1.19 21.00
C ALA A 275 23.33 0.64 21.79
N PRO A 276 22.53 1.49 22.47
CA PRO A 276 21.26 1.06 23.06
C PRO A 276 20.27 0.64 21.97
N ILE A 277 19.58 -0.47 22.18
CA ILE A 277 18.49 -0.91 21.29
C ILE A 277 17.21 -0.24 21.74
N HIS A 278 16.64 0.59 20.87
CA HIS A 278 15.38 1.28 21.14
C HIS A 278 14.18 0.56 20.50
N GLY A 279 14.41 -0.24 19.46
CA GLY A 279 13.38 -1.03 18.80
C GLY A 279 13.91 -1.82 17.61
N PHE A 280 12.99 -2.27 16.76
CA PHE A 280 13.30 -2.85 15.46
C PHE A 280 12.67 -1.97 14.39
N GLY A 281 13.46 -1.60 13.38
CA GLY A 281 12.97 -0.95 12.18
C GLY A 281 12.65 -1.98 11.10
N PHE A 282 11.58 -1.74 10.36
CA PHE A 282 11.09 -2.52 9.25
C PHE A 282 10.97 -1.65 8.01
N TRP A 283 11.36 -2.22 6.88
CA TRP A 283 11.27 -1.61 5.57
C TRP A 283 11.20 -2.68 4.50
N PHE A 284 10.86 -2.32 3.27
CA PHE A 284 10.71 -3.30 2.21
C PHE A 284 11.43 -2.89 0.94
N GLU A 285 11.66 -3.88 0.10
CA GLU A 285 12.08 -3.70 -1.27
C GLU A 285 11.13 -4.49 -2.18
N VAL A 286 10.77 -3.93 -3.32
CA VAL A 286 10.03 -4.64 -4.37
C VAL A 286 10.85 -4.73 -5.65
N GLU A 287 10.80 -5.89 -6.30
CA GLU A 287 11.55 -6.21 -7.50
C GLU A 287 10.60 -6.37 -8.70
N PHE A 288 11.01 -5.85 -9.85
CA PHE A 288 10.25 -5.94 -11.10
C PHE A 288 10.89 -6.97 -12.04
N ASN A 289 10.85 -8.25 -11.67
CA ASN A 289 11.44 -9.34 -12.45
C ASN A 289 10.46 -9.93 -13.48
N GLU A 290 10.99 -10.46 -14.58
CA GLU A 290 10.24 -11.26 -15.57
C GLU A 290 9.68 -12.55 -14.94
N PRO A 291 8.57 -13.11 -15.48
CA PRO A 291 8.09 -14.42 -15.07
C PRO A 291 9.16 -15.48 -15.40
N ILE A 292 9.52 -16.33 -14.44
CA ILE A 292 10.50 -17.39 -14.65
C ILE A 292 9.84 -18.47 -15.52
N GLU A 293 10.31 -18.66 -16.75
CA GLU A 293 10.05 -19.92 -17.47
C GLU A 293 10.57 -21.07 -16.61
N SER A 294 9.73 -22.05 -16.34
CA SER A 294 9.90 -23.17 -15.39
C SER A 294 11.14 -24.05 -15.62
N SER A 295 12.35 -23.49 -15.50
CA SER A 295 13.61 -24.22 -15.71
C SER A 295 14.77 -23.78 -14.82
N HIS A 296 14.60 -22.78 -13.94
CA HIS A 296 15.58 -22.49 -12.89
C HIS A 296 14.91 -22.51 -11.51
N ASN A 297 15.10 -23.64 -10.81
CA ASN A 297 14.87 -23.76 -9.37
C ASN A 297 15.74 -22.72 -8.66
N PHE A 298 15.21 -21.52 -8.43
CA PHE A 298 15.67 -20.74 -7.29
C PHE A 298 15.22 -21.49 -6.04
N PRO A 299 16.13 -21.83 -5.10
CA PRO A 299 15.71 -22.42 -3.85
C PRO A 299 14.71 -21.45 -3.19
N SER A 300 13.55 -21.96 -2.80
CA SER A 300 12.50 -21.25 -2.07
C SER A 300 12.98 -20.65 -0.73
N SER A 301 14.22 -20.96 -0.35
CA SER A 301 15.00 -20.31 0.69
C SER A 301 16.36 -19.87 0.12
N LEU A 302 16.41 -18.68 -0.49
CA LEU A 302 17.70 -17.99 -0.60
C LEU A 302 18.16 -17.66 0.82
N ASP A 303 19.40 -18.00 1.16
CA ASP A 303 20.00 -17.66 2.46
C ASP A 303 19.88 -16.14 2.65
N PRO A 304 19.43 -15.63 3.81
CA PRO A 304 19.46 -14.20 4.12
C PRO A 304 20.82 -13.55 3.79
N LEU A 305 21.93 -14.28 3.93
CA LEU A 305 23.26 -13.82 3.52
C LEU A 305 23.42 -13.67 2.01
N GLU A 306 22.80 -14.53 1.19
CA GLU A 306 22.80 -14.40 -0.28
C GLU A 306 21.98 -13.21 -0.74
N ILE A 307 20.88 -12.86 -0.06
CA ILE A 307 20.07 -11.68 -0.38
C ILE A 307 20.86 -10.39 -0.06
N ILE A 308 21.53 -10.34 1.09
CA ILE A 308 22.42 -9.21 1.47
C ILE A 308 23.62 -9.13 0.50
N GLN A 309 24.20 -10.26 0.09
CA GLN A 309 25.27 -10.29 -0.90
C GLN A 309 24.77 -9.88 -2.31
N LYS A 310 23.54 -10.23 -2.69
CA LYS A 310 22.89 -9.74 -3.90
C LYS A 310 22.65 -8.23 -3.84
N LYS A 311 22.23 -7.68 -2.70
CA LYS A 311 22.14 -6.22 -2.50
C LYS A 311 23.49 -5.53 -2.80
N ARG A 312 24.61 -6.15 -2.40
CA ARG A 312 25.98 -5.67 -2.71
C ARG A 312 26.43 -5.88 -4.16
N ARG A 313 25.78 -6.78 -4.90
CA ARG A 313 26.11 -7.16 -6.28
C ARG A 313 25.04 -6.71 -7.30
N ARG A 314 24.10 -5.83 -6.90
CA ARG A 314 23.05 -5.32 -7.79
C ARG A 314 23.71 -4.85 -9.09
N SER A 315 23.26 -5.42 -10.19
CA SER A 315 23.64 -4.92 -11.50
C SER A 315 22.97 -3.56 -11.68
N SER A 316 23.53 -2.69 -12.51
CA SER A 316 22.85 -1.45 -12.92
C SER A 316 21.54 -1.70 -13.67
N GLU A 317 21.20 -2.97 -13.94
CA GLU A 317 20.03 -3.36 -14.70
C GLU A 317 18.84 -3.74 -13.80
N ASP A 318 19.02 -4.05 -12.51
CA ASP A 318 17.91 -4.49 -11.66
C ASP A 318 17.07 -3.30 -11.18
N ILE A 319 15.79 -3.22 -11.57
CA ILE A 319 14.87 -2.19 -11.09
C ILE A 319 14.28 -2.65 -9.76
N VAL A 320 14.64 -1.92 -8.70
CA VAL A 320 14.18 -2.17 -7.33
C VAL A 320 13.67 -0.87 -6.75
N LEU A 321 12.46 -0.90 -6.19
CA LEU A 321 11.93 0.16 -5.34
C LEU A 321 12.21 -0.23 -3.89
N SER A 322 13.00 0.59 -3.19
CA SER A 322 13.43 0.34 -1.81
C SER A 322 12.91 1.43 -0.89
N THR A 323 12.50 1.03 0.31
CA THR A 323 12.20 1.95 1.42
C THR A 323 13.24 1.84 2.53
N ALA A 324 14.45 1.37 2.23
CA ALA A 324 15.49 1.19 3.22
C ALA A 324 16.02 2.52 3.81
N PRO A 325 16.43 2.55 5.08
CA PRO A 325 17.05 3.71 5.73
C PRO A 325 18.21 4.38 4.96
N GLU A 326 18.97 3.61 4.19
CA GLU A 326 20.11 4.10 3.40
C GLU A 326 19.76 4.63 2.01
N ASP A 327 18.54 4.40 1.53
CA ASP A 327 18.09 4.77 0.19
C ASP A 327 17.31 6.11 0.21
N GLU A 328 16.98 6.66 -0.96
CA GLU A 328 16.20 7.91 -1.01
C GLU A 328 14.83 7.75 -0.31
N PRO A 329 14.39 8.74 0.50
CA PRO A 329 13.14 8.64 1.23
C PRO A 329 11.91 8.47 0.33
N THR A 330 11.03 7.56 0.72
CA THR A 330 9.70 7.37 0.14
C THR A 330 8.62 7.81 1.12
N HIS A 331 7.37 7.94 0.66
CA HIS A 331 6.26 8.30 1.54
C HIS A 331 5.93 7.22 2.59
N TRP A 332 6.32 5.97 2.36
CA TRP A 332 6.16 4.87 3.33
C TRP A 332 7.09 5.00 4.53
N GLN A 333 8.23 5.67 4.37
CA GLN A 333 9.29 5.74 5.37
C GLN A 333 9.67 4.33 5.89
N GLN A 334 9.94 4.20 7.18
CA GLN A 334 10.13 2.93 7.88
C GLN A 334 9.16 2.83 9.06
N VAL A 335 9.00 1.61 9.61
CA VAL A 335 8.12 1.32 10.75
C VAL A 335 8.91 0.68 11.88
#